data_AF-A0A8H3HBZ6-F1
#
_entry.id   AF-A0A8H3HBZ6-F1
#
_cell.length_a   1.000
_cell.length_b   1.000
_cell.length_c   1.000
_cell.angle_alpha   90.00
_cell.angle_beta   90.00
_cell.angle_gamma   90.00
#
_symmetry.space_group_name_H-M   'P 1'
#
loop_
_entity.id
_entity.type
_entity.pdbx_description
1 polymer ?
#
loop_
_entity_poly.entity_id
_entity_poly.type
_entity_poly.pdbx_seq_one_letter_code
_entity_poly.pdbx_strand_id
1 'polypeptide(L)'
;MASHKASEGIEGWGVPFKKYLTGITLVNNAVSGRSARSYWREKKWADVQALLKSGDYVVIEFGHNDGGSPSTSDRASVGGEGSETQTHKVTLADGTVETVYTWPTYIKWMIDGAKSKGATPIISSTTPDNPFNGTTKIDCTPNRFVTYAKNTAAAKGVPYVDHFTASLSSYDNLGKTITDSYFPRDHTHTNSARYYSL
;
A
#
# COMPACT_ATOMS: atom_id res chain seq x y z
N MET A 1 4.21 -2.91 -4.38
CA MET A 1 3.54 -2.54 -5.66
C MET A 1 4.43 -1.90 -6.72
N ALA A 2 5.35 -0.99 -6.35
CA ALA A 2 6.02 -0.11 -7.30
C ALA A 2 6.92 -0.83 -8.32
N SER A 3 7.11 -0.20 -9.48
CA SER A 3 8.12 -0.61 -10.45
C SER A 3 9.52 -0.17 -10.00
N HIS A 4 10.53 -0.97 -10.29
CA HIS A 4 11.93 -0.73 -9.95
C HIS A 4 12.83 -0.99 -11.16
N LYS A 5 14.05 -0.45 -11.15
CA LYS A 5 15.04 -0.79 -12.18
C LYS A 5 15.51 -2.22 -11.98
N ALA A 6 15.77 -2.95 -13.06
CA ALA A 6 16.29 -4.31 -13.00
C ALA A 6 17.58 -4.43 -12.15
N SER A 7 18.42 -3.39 -12.18
CA SER A 7 19.66 -3.31 -11.38
C SER A 7 19.44 -3.28 -9.86
N GLU A 8 18.22 -3.00 -9.39
CA GLU A 8 17.89 -3.01 -7.96
C GLU A 8 17.58 -4.41 -7.43
N GLY A 9 17.33 -5.40 -8.31
CA GLY A 9 17.04 -6.78 -7.92
C GLY A 9 15.72 -7.00 -7.18
N ILE A 10 14.86 -5.99 -7.12
CA ILE A 10 13.56 -5.99 -6.43
C ILE A 10 12.44 -5.62 -7.41
N GLU A 11 11.22 -6.09 -7.15
CA GLU A 11 10.03 -5.85 -7.97
C GLU A 11 8.77 -5.77 -7.10
N GLY A 12 7.88 -4.85 -7.41
CA GLY A 12 6.58 -4.77 -6.76
C GLY A 12 5.53 -5.64 -7.46
N TRP A 13 4.66 -6.27 -6.68
CA TRP A 13 3.62 -7.20 -7.16
C TRP A 13 2.73 -6.68 -8.30
N GLY A 14 2.55 -5.36 -8.40
CA GLY A 14 1.75 -4.74 -9.47
C GLY A 14 2.37 -4.87 -10.86
N VAL A 15 3.67 -5.15 -10.98
CA VAL A 15 4.34 -5.38 -12.28
C VAL A 15 3.91 -6.73 -12.89
N PRO A 16 4.12 -7.87 -12.23
CA PRO A 16 3.71 -9.18 -12.76
C PRO A 16 2.19 -9.37 -12.76
N PHE A 17 1.42 -8.58 -12.00
CA PHE A 17 -0.04 -8.73 -11.90
C PHE A 17 -0.75 -8.71 -13.27
N LYS A 18 -0.19 -7.98 -14.26
CA LYS A 18 -0.72 -7.92 -15.63
C LYS A 18 -0.92 -9.31 -16.25
N LYS A 19 -0.10 -10.30 -15.91
CA LYS A 19 -0.19 -11.66 -16.48
C LYS A 19 -1.47 -12.39 -16.10
N TYR A 20 -2.13 -11.98 -15.01
CA TYR A 20 -3.37 -12.58 -14.52
C TYR A 20 -4.63 -11.84 -15.02
N LEU A 21 -4.46 -10.79 -15.83
CA LEU A 21 -5.57 -9.98 -16.33
C LEU A 21 -5.81 -10.27 -17.82
N THR A 22 -7.06 -10.57 -18.16
CA THR A 22 -7.50 -10.75 -19.56
C THR A 22 -8.51 -9.66 -19.90
N GLY A 23 -8.29 -8.95 -21.00
CA GLY A 23 -9.20 -7.89 -21.46
C GLY A 23 -9.19 -6.60 -20.63
N ILE A 24 -8.26 -6.45 -19.68
CA ILE A 24 -8.12 -5.25 -18.83
C ILE A 24 -6.72 -4.65 -19.04
N THR A 25 -6.65 -3.33 -19.25
CA THR A 25 -5.37 -2.60 -19.28
C THR A 25 -4.92 -2.29 -17.85
N LEU A 26 -3.74 -2.76 -17.48
CA LEU A 26 -3.10 -2.42 -16.20
C LEU A 26 -2.24 -1.16 -16.32
N VAL A 27 -2.47 -0.18 -15.46
CA VAL A 27 -1.61 1.00 -15.28
C VAL A 27 -1.10 1.01 -13.83
N ASN A 28 0.20 0.75 -13.64
CA ASN A 28 0.81 0.73 -12.32
C ASN A 28 1.32 2.13 -11.93
N ASN A 29 0.57 2.84 -11.10
CA ASN A 29 0.92 4.16 -10.58
C ASN A 29 1.55 4.13 -9.16
N ALA A 30 1.95 2.96 -8.67
CA ALA A 30 2.61 2.85 -7.38
C ALA A 30 4.05 3.39 -7.45
N VAL A 31 4.45 4.15 -6.44
CA VAL A 31 5.78 4.78 -6.37
C VAL A 31 6.49 4.35 -5.09
N SER A 32 7.73 3.89 -5.22
CA SER A 32 8.52 3.42 -4.08
C SER A 32 8.71 4.51 -3.02
N GLY A 33 8.71 4.09 -1.75
CA GLY A 33 8.89 4.95 -0.58
C GLY A 33 7.70 5.86 -0.24
N ARG A 34 6.55 5.73 -0.91
CA ARG A 34 5.37 6.56 -0.60
C ARG A 34 4.49 5.93 0.48
N SER A 35 3.93 6.81 1.31
CA SER A 35 2.85 6.56 2.26
C SER A 35 1.55 7.16 1.71
N ALA A 36 0.40 6.91 2.33
CA ALA A 36 -0.85 7.55 1.94
C ALA A 36 -0.73 9.10 2.03
N ARG A 37 -0.09 9.60 3.09
CA ARG A 37 0.23 11.02 3.28
C ARG A 37 1.11 11.57 2.16
N SER A 38 2.28 10.97 1.92
CA SER A 38 3.23 11.54 0.96
C SER A 38 2.74 11.41 -0.48
N TYR A 39 2.03 10.33 -0.81
CA TYR A 39 1.39 10.16 -2.11
C TYR A 39 0.32 11.22 -2.38
N TRP A 40 -0.45 11.58 -1.35
CA TRP A 40 -1.42 12.68 -1.41
C TRP A 40 -0.73 14.04 -1.55
N ARG A 41 0.22 14.35 -0.65
CA ARG A 41 0.96 15.63 -0.65
C ARG A 41 1.68 15.89 -1.97
N GLU A 42 2.30 14.86 -2.55
CA GLU A 42 3.00 14.93 -3.84
C GLU A 42 2.05 14.95 -5.06
N LYS A 43 0.73 15.05 -4.83
CA LYS A 43 -0.32 15.10 -5.86
C LYS A 43 -0.39 13.89 -6.79
N LYS A 44 0.26 12.77 -6.45
CA LYS A 44 0.24 11.55 -7.26
C LYS A 44 -1.15 10.94 -7.37
N TRP A 45 -1.95 11.08 -6.31
CA TRP A 45 -3.36 10.69 -6.38
C TRP A 45 -4.15 11.53 -7.39
N ALA A 46 -3.85 12.82 -7.51
CA ALA A 46 -4.51 13.67 -8.50
C ALA A 46 -4.22 13.19 -9.93
N ASP A 47 -2.98 12.74 -10.20
CA ASP A 47 -2.62 12.14 -11.49
C ASP A 47 -3.42 10.85 -11.76
N VAL A 48 -3.52 9.95 -10.76
CA VAL A 48 -4.36 8.74 -10.88
C VAL A 48 -5.82 9.09 -11.14
N GLN A 49 -6.39 9.99 -10.35
CA GLN A 49 -7.79 10.39 -10.46
C GLN A 49 -8.10 11.07 -11.81
N ALA A 50 -7.13 11.74 -12.43
CA ALA A 50 -7.28 12.33 -13.76
C ALA A 50 -7.34 11.27 -14.87
N LEU A 51 -6.74 10.09 -14.66
CA LEU A 51 -6.78 8.98 -15.61
C LEU A 51 -8.08 8.16 -15.53
N LEU A 52 -8.71 8.13 -14.35
CA LEU A 52 -9.90 7.30 -14.10
C LEU A 52 -11.11 7.74 -14.93
N LYS A 53 -11.80 6.74 -15.47
CA LYS A 53 -13.07 6.84 -16.20
C LYS A 53 -14.12 5.94 -15.57
N SER A 54 -15.38 6.18 -15.94
CA SER A 54 -16.49 5.35 -15.49
C SER A 54 -16.28 3.90 -15.94
N GLY A 55 -16.39 2.95 -15.02
CA GLY A 55 -16.18 1.52 -15.27
C GLY A 55 -14.75 1.04 -15.00
N ASP A 56 -13.78 1.94 -14.76
CA ASP A 56 -12.43 1.55 -14.35
C ASP A 56 -12.42 0.96 -12.93
N TYR A 57 -11.37 0.20 -12.60
CA TYR A 57 -11.05 -0.24 -11.25
C TYR A 57 -9.79 0.45 -10.77
N VAL A 58 -9.71 0.76 -9.47
CA VAL A 58 -8.48 1.24 -8.85
C VAL A 58 -8.20 0.46 -7.56
N VAL A 59 -7.05 -0.21 -7.51
CA VAL A 59 -6.58 -0.88 -6.30
C VAL A 59 -5.72 0.10 -5.50
N ILE A 60 -6.06 0.28 -4.23
CA ILE A 60 -5.34 1.18 -3.31
C ILE A 60 -4.77 0.34 -2.17
N GLU A 61 -3.45 0.36 -2.01
CA GLU A 61 -2.71 -0.38 -0.98
C GLU A 61 -1.59 0.51 -0.42
N PHE A 62 -1.61 0.75 0.90
CA PHE A 62 -0.59 1.52 1.63
C PHE A 62 -0.40 0.91 3.03
N GLY A 63 0.68 1.27 3.73
CA GLY A 63 0.95 0.81 5.09
C GLY A 63 2.43 0.79 5.45
N HIS A 64 3.28 0.22 4.59
CA HIS A 64 4.73 0.06 4.84
C HIS A 64 5.45 1.33 5.25
N ASN A 65 5.13 2.47 4.62
CA ASN A 65 5.79 3.75 4.86
C ASN A 65 4.99 4.68 5.78
N ASP A 66 3.84 4.24 6.29
CA ASP A 66 2.88 5.09 7.01
C ASP A 66 3.15 5.16 8.52
N GLY A 67 4.06 4.32 9.01
CA GLY A 67 4.47 4.23 10.41
C GLY A 67 5.23 5.45 10.92
N GLY A 68 5.47 5.49 12.24
CA GLY A 68 6.17 6.59 12.91
C GLY A 68 5.26 7.72 13.39
N SER A 69 5.86 8.89 13.63
CA SER A 69 5.18 10.12 14.04
C SER A 69 5.31 11.19 12.96
N PRO A 70 4.25 11.96 12.64
CA PRO A 70 4.34 13.11 11.74
C PRO A 70 5.40 14.14 12.14
N SER A 71 5.80 14.19 13.41
CA SER A 71 6.83 15.10 13.93
C SER A 71 8.26 14.69 13.56
N THR A 72 8.49 13.40 13.24
CA THR A 72 9.83 12.84 12.96
C THR A 72 9.92 12.18 11.60
N SER A 73 8.82 12.10 10.86
CA SER A 73 8.75 11.50 9.54
C SER A 73 7.86 12.32 8.61
N ASP A 74 8.37 12.57 7.41
CA ASP A 74 7.66 13.19 6.30
C ASP A 74 6.61 12.25 5.67
N ARG A 75 6.61 10.97 6.05
CA ARG A 75 5.70 9.93 5.53
C ARG A 75 4.63 9.53 6.53
N ALA A 76 4.92 9.57 7.83
CA ALA A 76 4.00 9.14 8.87
C ALA A 76 2.67 9.91 8.81
N SER A 77 1.57 9.17 8.90
CA SER A 77 0.23 9.75 9.11
C SER A 77 -0.04 9.93 10.60
N VAL A 78 -1.06 10.71 10.96
CA VAL A 78 -1.56 10.75 12.35
C VAL A 78 -2.07 9.37 12.73
N GLY A 79 -1.72 8.90 13.92
CA GLY A 79 -2.15 7.60 14.43
C GLY A 79 -3.65 7.58 14.79
N GLY A 80 -4.28 6.41 14.63
CA GLY A 80 -5.70 6.20 14.91
C GLY A 80 -6.54 6.02 13.65
N GLU A 81 -7.78 5.54 13.84
CA GLU A 81 -8.77 5.39 12.76
C GLU A 81 -9.48 6.69 12.37
N GLY A 82 -8.99 7.83 12.89
CA GLY A 82 -9.75 9.02 13.24
C GLY A 82 -10.62 9.70 12.18
N SER A 83 -11.34 10.70 12.66
CA SER A 83 -12.08 11.69 11.88
C SER A 83 -11.14 12.71 11.22
N GLU A 84 -11.67 13.47 10.26
CA GLU A 84 -10.95 14.57 9.60
C GLU A 84 -10.50 15.68 10.56
N THR A 85 -11.03 15.71 11.78
CA THR A 85 -10.62 16.63 12.86
C THR A 85 -9.35 16.17 13.58
N GLN A 86 -8.97 14.89 13.48
CA GLN A 86 -7.74 14.38 14.08
C GLN A 86 -6.56 14.69 13.15
N THR A 87 -5.85 15.79 13.46
CA THR A 87 -4.79 16.33 12.62
C THR A 87 -3.53 16.69 13.39
N HIS A 88 -2.42 16.86 12.67
CA HIS A 88 -1.16 17.37 13.19
C HIS A 88 -0.55 18.35 12.20
N LYS A 89 -0.12 19.54 12.65
CA LYS A 89 0.53 20.52 11.77
C LYS A 89 2.05 20.34 11.77
N VAL A 90 2.65 20.29 10.60
CA VAL A 90 4.11 20.17 10.41
C VAL A 90 4.59 21.32 9.54
N THR A 91 5.64 22.02 9.95
CA THR A 91 6.35 22.97 9.08
C THR A 91 7.37 22.21 8.25
N LEU A 92 7.24 22.28 6.93
CA LEU A 92 8.15 21.66 5.97
C LEU A 92 9.45 22.47 5.84
N ALA A 93 10.45 21.87 5.19
CA ALA A 93 11.76 22.49 5.00
C ALA A 93 11.70 23.81 4.21
N ASP A 94 10.70 23.98 3.35
CA ASP A 94 10.44 25.20 2.57
C ASP A 94 9.66 26.27 3.35
N GLY A 95 9.37 26.03 4.64
CA GLY A 95 8.62 26.93 5.51
C GLY A 95 7.10 26.80 5.39
N THR A 96 6.58 25.98 4.47
CA THR A 96 5.13 25.76 4.34
C THR A 96 4.59 24.91 5.49
N VAL A 97 3.35 25.14 5.89
CA VAL A 97 2.69 24.36 6.95
C VAL A 97 1.77 23.32 6.32
N GLU A 98 2.10 22.04 6.50
CA GLU A 98 1.27 20.90 6.12
C GLU A 98 0.32 20.55 7.28
N THR A 99 -0.96 20.36 6.99
CA THR A 99 -1.88 19.68 7.91
C THR A 99 -1.90 18.19 7.57
N VAL A 100 -1.47 17.38 8.52
CA VAL A 100 -1.37 15.93 8.41
C VAL A 100 -2.59 15.28 9.00
N TYR A 101 -3.21 14.37 8.26
CA TYR A 101 -4.41 13.64 8.67
C TYR A 101 -4.09 12.18 9.04
N THR A 102 -5.12 11.47 9.51
CA THR A 102 -5.02 10.03 9.78
C THR A 102 -4.91 9.23 8.48
N TRP A 103 -4.35 8.03 8.57
CA TRP A 103 -4.25 7.13 7.40
C TRP A 103 -5.63 6.87 6.76
N PRO A 104 -6.70 6.51 7.51
CA PRO A 104 -8.02 6.32 6.91
C PRO A 104 -8.56 7.56 6.22
N THR A 105 -8.24 8.76 6.69
CA THR A 105 -8.72 10.00 6.05
C THR A 105 -8.20 10.11 4.62
N TYR A 106 -6.89 9.91 4.41
CA TYR A 106 -6.32 9.92 3.05
C TYR A 106 -6.96 8.85 2.16
N ILE A 107 -7.12 7.63 2.67
CA ILE A 107 -7.70 6.53 1.89
C ILE A 107 -9.18 6.79 1.57
N LYS A 108 -9.96 7.36 2.50
CA LYS A 108 -11.35 7.76 2.27
C LYS A 108 -11.46 8.80 1.16
N TRP A 109 -10.58 9.79 1.13
CA TRP A 109 -10.55 10.78 0.04
C TRP A 109 -10.18 10.16 -1.30
N MET A 110 -9.24 9.22 -1.33
CA MET A 110 -8.91 8.49 -2.57
C MET A 110 -10.11 7.65 -3.05
N ILE A 111 -10.81 6.98 -2.14
CA ILE A 111 -12.05 6.24 -2.47
C ILE A 111 -13.11 7.17 -3.06
N ASP A 112 -13.36 8.31 -2.42
CA ASP A 112 -14.36 9.28 -2.88
C ASP A 112 -13.97 9.89 -4.23
N GLY A 113 -12.68 10.19 -4.41
CA GLY A 113 -12.12 10.66 -5.67
C GLY A 113 -12.31 9.66 -6.81
N ALA A 114 -12.09 8.37 -6.55
CA ALA A 114 -12.34 7.31 -7.54
C ALA A 114 -13.83 7.18 -7.89
N LYS A 115 -14.69 7.14 -6.87
CA LYS A 115 -16.16 7.07 -7.05
C LYS A 115 -16.69 8.27 -7.83
N SER A 116 -16.14 9.47 -7.61
CA SER A 116 -16.52 10.68 -8.35
C SER A 116 -16.24 10.60 -9.86
N LYS A 117 -15.36 9.69 -10.28
CA LYS A 117 -15.04 9.40 -11.69
C LYS A 117 -15.83 8.23 -12.26
N GLY A 118 -16.72 7.62 -11.47
CA GLY A 118 -17.45 6.40 -11.82
C GLY A 118 -16.58 5.13 -11.79
N ALA A 119 -15.39 5.19 -11.20
CA ALA A 119 -14.51 4.04 -11.02
C ALA A 119 -14.88 3.25 -9.76
N THR A 120 -14.52 1.97 -9.73
CA THR A 120 -14.69 1.06 -8.59
C THR A 120 -13.38 0.98 -7.79
N PRO A 121 -13.27 1.65 -6.63
CA PRO A 121 -12.12 1.49 -5.76
C PRO A 121 -12.15 0.14 -5.03
N ILE A 122 -11.00 -0.51 -4.94
CA ILE A 122 -10.76 -1.75 -4.20
C ILE A 122 -9.64 -1.46 -3.19
N ILE A 123 -9.91 -1.70 -1.92
CA ILE A 123 -8.91 -1.50 -0.86
C ILE A 123 -8.21 -2.81 -0.58
N SER A 124 -6.88 -2.80 -0.58
CA SER A 124 -6.08 -3.96 -0.23
C SER A 124 -5.27 -3.68 1.04
N SER A 125 -5.17 -4.68 1.92
CA SER A 125 -4.23 -4.61 3.04
C SER A 125 -2.78 -4.64 2.56
N THR A 126 -1.90 -3.91 3.25
CA THR A 126 -0.47 -3.95 2.96
C THR A 126 0.07 -5.38 3.04
N THR A 127 0.98 -5.77 2.14
CA THR A 127 1.67 -7.07 2.26
C THR A 127 2.46 -7.15 3.57
N PRO A 128 2.70 -8.34 4.14
CA PRO A 128 3.65 -8.49 5.23
C PRO A 128 5.08 -8.20 4.75
N ASP A 129 5.94 -7.86 5.69
CA ASP A 129 7.39 -8.04 5.57
C ASP A 129 7.72 -9.55 5.51
N ASN A 130 9.00 -9.93 5.47
CA ASN A 130 9.42 -11.33 5.62
C ASN A 130 8.93 -11.86 6.98
N PRO A 131 7.95 -12.77 7.00
CA PRO A 131 7.31 -13.17 8.25
C PRO A 131 8.17 -14.14 9.07
N PHE A 132 9.20 -14.77 8.48
CA PHE A 132 10.10 -15.63 9.24
C PHE A 132 11.05 -14.79 10.09
N ASN A 133 11.51 -13.64 9.58
CA ASN A 133 12.37 -12.67 10.29
C ASN A 133 13.48 -13.31 11.14
N GLY A 134 14.22 -14.26 10.55
CA GLY A 134 15.31 -14.98 11.23
C GLY A 134 14.87 -16.17 12.12
N THR A 135 13.57 -16.40 12.27
CA THR A 135 12.98 -17.53 13.01
C THR A 135 12.47 -18.63 12.08
N THR A 136 12.01 -19.76 12.62
CA THR A 136 11.44 -20.88 11.86
C THR A 136 9.92 -20.87 11.78
N LYS A 137 9.25 -19.91 12.42
CA LYS A 137 7.80 -19.76 12.42
C LYS A 137 7.43 -18.41 11.83
N ILE A 138 6.33 -18.36 11.09
CA ILE A 138 5.84 -17.09 10.57
C ILE A 138 5.25 -16.23 11.69
N ASP A 139 5.59 -14.94 11.71
CA ASP A 139 4.87 -13.91 12.46
C ASP A 139 3.62 -13.50 11.66
N CYS A 140 2.46 -13.88 12.19
CA CYS A 140 1.18 -13.57 11.58
C CYS A 140 0.57 -12.25 12.09
N THR A 141 1.31 -11.47 12.87
CA THR A 141 0.77 -10.26 13.52
C THR A 141 0.60 -9.14 12.50
N PRO A 142 -0.65 -8.73 12.18
CA PRO A 142 -0.85 -7.63 11.26
C PRO A 142 -0.41 -6.32 11.92
N ASN A 143 0.24 -5.45 11.15
CA ASN A 143 0.37 -4.07 11.57
C ASN A 143 -1.01 -3.39 11.53
N ARG A 144 -1.15 -2.25 12.22
CA ARG A 144 -2.43 -1.53 12.34
C ARG A 144 -3.07 -1.15 10.99
N PHE A 145 -2.27 -0.98 9.92
CA PHE A 145 -2.79 -0.54 8.62
C PHE A 145 -3.58 -1.62 7.90
N VAL A 146 -3.33 -2.91 8.20
CA VAL A 146 -4.18 -4.01 7.72
C VAL A 146 -5.61 -3.85 8.26
N THR A 147 -5.74 -3.63 9.57
CA THR A 147 -7.04 -3.36 10.21
C THR A 147 -7.68 -2.09 9.67
N TYR A 148 -6.89 -1.01 9.52
CA TYR A 148 -7.40 0.26 9.00
C TYR A 148 -7.92 0.12 7.57
N ALA A 149 -7.25 -0.64 6.71
CA ALA A 149 -7.69 -0.93 5.35
C ALA A 149 -9.06 -1.63 5.36
N LYS A 150 -9.20 -2.69 6.16
CA LYS A 150 -10.46 -3.44 6.32
C LYS A 150 -11.60 -2.54 6.80
N ASN A 151 -11.37 -1.78 7.87
CA ASN A 151 -12.39 -0.93 8.47
C ASN A 151 -12.77 0.23 7.54
N THR A 152 -11.80 0.81 6.84
CA THR A 152 -12.05 1.89 5.88
C THR A 152 -12.87 1.40 4.69
N ALA A 153 -12.57 0.21 4.17
CA ALA A 153 -13.31 -0.39 3.08
C ALA A 153 -14.77 -0.65 3.48
N ALA A 154 -14.98 -1.23 4.66
CA ALA A 154 -16.31 -1.46 5.23
C ALA A 154 -17.09 -0.14 5.41
N ALA A 155 -16.45 0.88 6.02
CA ALA A 155 -17.07 2.19 6.26
C ALA A 155 -17.47 2.93 4.96
N LYS A 156 -16.74 2.70 3.86
CA LYS A 156 -17.05 3.29 2.55
C LYS A 156 -17.89 2.38 1.65
N GLY A 157 -18.22 1.17 2.09
CA GLY A 157 -18.95 0.19 1.31
C GLY A 157 -18.24 -0.16 0.00
N VAL A 158 -16.94 -0.44 0.05
CA VAL A 158 -16.12 -0.81 -1.11
C VAL A 158 -15.46 -2.17 -0.90
N PRO A 159 -15.12 -2.91 -1.98
CA PRO A 159 -14.43 -4.19 -1.86
C PRO A 159 -13.13 -4.09 -1.05
N TYR A 160 -12.88 -5.10 -0.22
CA TYR A 160 -11.65 -5.30 0.54
C TYR A 160 -10.96 -6.59 0.11
N VAL A 161 -9.65 -6.52 -0.13
CA VAL A 161 -8.79 -7.68 -0.41
C VAL A 161 -7.80 -7.85 0.74
N ASP A 162 -7.88 -8.98 1.45
CA ASP A 162 -6.95 -9.30 2.54
C ASP A 162 -5.62 -9.88 2.01
N HIS A 163 -4.86 -9.03 1.34
CA HIS A 163 -3.59 -9.40 0.71
C HIS A 163 -2.51 -9.74 1.73
N PHE A 164 -2.59 -9.17 2.94
CA PHE A 164 -1.73 -9.55 4.06
C PHE A 164 -1.84 -11.05 4.37
N THR A 165 -3.06 -11.50 4.70
CA THR A 165 -3.33 -12.90 5.07
C THR A 165 -3.04 -13.85 3.91
N ALA A 166 -3.44 -13.50 2.68
CA ALA A 166 -3.15 -14.32 1.51
C ALA A 166 -1.63 -14.50 1.27
N SER A 167 -0.84 -13.44 1.49
CA SER A 167 0.63 -13.52 1.38
C SER A 167 1.23 -14.41 2.46
N LEU A 168 0.74 -14.33 3.71
CA LEU A 168 1.21 -15.20 4.78
C LEU A 168 0.97 -16.67 4.49
N SER A 169 -0.24 -17.03 4.00
CA SER A 169 -0.53 -18.41 3.61
C SER A 169 0.41 -18.92 2.51
N SER A 170 0.77 -18.05 1.55
CA SER A 170 1.77 -18.39 0.53
C SER A 170 3.15 -18.63 1.14
N TYR A 171 3.61 -17.79 2.06
CA TYR A 171 4.93 -17.95 2.68
C TYR A 171 5.02 -19.16 3.60
N ASP A 172 3.94 -19.50 4.31
CA ASP A 172 3.86 -20.71 5.13
C ASP A 172 4.06 -21.97 4.28
N ASN A 173 3.35 -22.05 3.14
CA ASN A 173 3.43 -23.17 2.20
C ASN A 173 4.81 -23.33 1.55
N LEU A 174 5.51 -22.22 1.29
CA LEU A 174 6.84 -22.23 0.67
C LEU A 174 7.96 -22.50 1.69
N GLY A 175 7.72 -22.23 2.97
CA GLY A 175 8.70 -22.34 4.04
C GLY A 175 9.77 -21.26 4.01
N LYS A 176 10.61 -21.28 5.06
CA LYS A 176 11.59 -20.22 5.36
C LYS A 176 12.61 -20.00 4.24
N THR A 177 13.26 -21.05 3.78
CA THR A 177 14.38 -20.94 2.83
C THR A 177 13.96 -20.26 1.53
N ILE A 178 12.82 -20.66 0.98
CA ILE A 178 12.29 -20.07 -0.25
C ILE A 178 11.83 -18.64 0.03
N THR A 179 11.09 -18.42 1.13
CA THR A 179 10.61 -17.08 1.49
C THR A 179 11.76 -16.09 1.66
N ASP A 180 12.82 -16.43 2.41
CA ASP A 180 14.00 -15.59 2.59
C ASP A 180 14.68 -15.23 1.27
N SER A 181 14.73 -16.16 0.31
CA SER A 181 15.31 -15.91 -1.01
C SER A 181 14.56 -14.83 -1.81
N TYR A 182 13.30 -14.55 -1.47
CA TYR A 182 12.54 -13.48 -2.09
C TYR A 182 12.91 -12.10 -1.58
N PHE A 183 13.63 -11.98 -0.47
CA PHE A 183 13.98 -10.72 0.20
C PHE A 183 15.49 -10.44 0.08
N PRO A 184 16.01 -10.10 -1.11
CA PRO A 184 17.46 -10.09 -1.39
C PRO A 184 18.23 -8.95 -0.71
N ARG A 185 17.54 -7.94 -0.17
CA ARG A 185 18.14 -6.71 0.36
C ARG A 185 17.83 -6.48 1.83
N ASP A 186 16.54 -6.55 2.15
CA ASP A 186 15.97 -6.29 3.46
C ASP A 186 14.67 -7.07 3.62
N HIS A 187 14.06 -7.00 4.79
CA HIS A 187 12.85 -7.74 5.11
C HIS A 187 11.56 -7.23 4.42
N THR A 188 11.61 -6.20 3.58
CA THR A 188 10.39 -5.61 2.98
C THR A 188 10.37 -5.75 1.46
N HIS A 189 11.50 -5.51 0.79
CA HIS A 189 11.56 -5.48 -0.66
C HIS A 189 11.74 -6.87 -1.25
N THR A 190 10.80 -7.28 -2.09
CA THR A 190 10.77 -8.61 -2.70
C THR A 190 11.33 -8.60 -4.12
N ASN A 191 11.93 -9.69 -4.56
CA ASN A 191 12.35 -9.89 -5.96
C ASN A 191 11.20 -10.42 -6.84
N SER A 192 11.45 -10.47 -8.14
CA SER A 192 10.48 -10.95 -9.13
C SER A 192 10.07 -12.41 -8.91
N ALA A 193 11.01 -13.27 -8.45
CA ALA A 193 10.77 -14.70 -8.28
C ALA A 193 9.56 -15.00 -7.39
N ARG A 194 9.29 -14.16 -6.37
CA ARG A 194 8.08 -14.22 -5.54
C ARG A 194 6.80 -14.37 -6.34
N TYR A 195 6.69 -13.68 -7.47
CA TYR A 195 5.44 -13.54 -8.22
C TYR A 195 5.32 -14.48 -9.41
N TYR A 196 6.42 -15.14 -9.82
CA TYR A 196 6.42 -16.06 -10.95
C TYR A 196 6.39 -17.53 -10.54
N SER A 197 6.54 -17.83 -9.24
CA SER A 197 6.44 -19.18 -8.68
C SER A 197 5.03 -19.56 -8.18
N LEU A 198 4.04 -18.69 -8.39
CA LEU A 198 2.61 -18.88 -8.10
C LEU A 198 1.80 -18.98 -9.38
#